data_AF-A0AAU4BPK3-F1
#
_entry.id   AF-A0AAU4BPK3-F1
#
_cell.length_a   1.000
_cell.length_b   1.000
_cell.length_c   1.000
_cell.angle_alpha   90.00
_cell.angle_beta   90.00
_cell.angle_gamma   90.00
#
_symmetry.space_group_name_H-M   'P 1'
#
loop_
_entity.id
_entity.type
_entity.pdbx_description
1 polymer ?
#
loop_
_entity_poly.entity_id
_entity_poly.type
_entity_poly.pdbx_seq_one_letter_code
_entity_poly.pdbx_strand_id
1 'polypeptide(L)'
;MNSHSDTSPAMSAEQARQIGRHAKAALLHLVAADRLAEDAGLNLLADDGGWCGFVTGGGSGPARAFRAALDAAEQLDEWAIGNAHVCGAGTVTYGGTERWCHSKGGVLPTGRDAAGPVTPARMRVIAEVAEDRVRLIERASADFRAQGQYLAGPVDDRTEGDLVRLAGFRLPEAAGYARQVAREMRETAVGLERIAAVPADACRIPWPVCPEHGSTIAATGGTSWCRVSGCGRRWDYDRGDVPCPEPVRWRVTDQEGDGGLMCDGHALAARTLLVGGSVVPLDKTGGTQP
;
A
#
# COMPACT_ATOMS: atom_id res chain seq x y z
N MET A 1 -26.87 24.15 35.99
CA MET A 1 -25.56 23.47 35.98
C MET A 1 -25.82 22.01 35.64
N ASN A 2 -25.82 21.66 34.35
CA ASN A 2 -25.93 20.28 33.89
C ASN A 2 -24.54 19.83 33.46
N SER A 3 -23.89 19.04 34.31
CA SER A 3 -22.65 18.34 33.96
C SER A 3 -22.96 17.27 32.94
N HIS A 4 -22.77 17.57 31.65
CA HIS A 4 -22.72 16.55 30.62
C HIS A 4 -21.39 15.80 30.75
N SER A 5 -21.43 14.65 31.42
CA SER A 5 -20.34 13.69 31.43
C SER A 5 -20.15 13.17 30.00
N ASP A 6 -19.06 13.58 29.36
CA ASP A 6 -18.67 13.16 28.03
C ASP A 6 -18.18 11.70 28.09
N THR A 7 -19.11 10.76 27.89
CA THR A 7 -18.81 9.32 27.76
C THR A 7 -18.38 9.02 26.33
N SER A 8 -17.20 9.51 25.95
CA SER A 8 -16.46 8.88 24.84
C SER A 8 -16.36 7.37 25.13
N PRO A 9 -16.76 6.49 24.20
CA PRO A 9 -16.75 5.06 24.46
C PRO A 9 -15.31 4.63 24.73
N ALA A 10 -15.06 4.22 25.97
CA ALA A 10 -13.78 3.66 26.38
C ALA A 10 -13.44 2.48 25.46
N MET A 11 -12.17 2.41 25.03
CA MET A 11 -11.67 1.34 24.18
C MET A 11 -11.97 -0.02 24.82
N SER A 12 -12.62 -0.91 24.08
CA SER A 12 -12.93 -2.24 24.59
C SER A 12 -11.65 -3.09 24.72
N ALA A 13 -11.67 -4.08 25.61
CA ALA A 13 -10.58 -5.04 25.76
C ALA A 13 -10.22 -5.73 24.44
N GLU A 14 -11.20 -5.97 23.55
CA GLU A 14 -10.94 -6.58 22.23
C GLU A 14 -10.22 -5.63 21.28
N GLN A 15 -10.63 -4.35 21.25
CA GLN A 15 -9.93 -3.34 20.45
C GLN A 15 -8.49 -3.12 20.95
N ALA A 16 -8.29 -3.07 22.26
CA ALA A 16 -6.95 -2.98 22.85
C ALA A 16 -6.09 -4.20 22.49
N ARG A 17 -6.67 -5.41 22.52
CA ARG A 17 -5.98 -6.63 22.05
C ARG A 17 -5.59 -6.55 20.58
N GLN A 18 -6.51 -6.13 19.73
CA GLN A 18 -6.27 -6.04 18.29
C GLN A 18 -5.15 -5.05 17.97
N ILE A 19 -5.16 -3.87 18.59
CA ILE A 19 -4.12 -2.86 18.37
C ILE A 19 -2.77 -3.36 18.89
N GLY A 20 -2.71 -3.95 20.09
CA GLY A 20 -1.46 -4.53 20.61
C GLY A 20 -0.89 -5.62 19.73
N ARG A 21 -1.73 -6.47 19.13
CA ARG A 21 -1.28 -7.48 18.16
C ARG A 21 -0.67 -6.87 16.90
N HIS A 22 -1.26 -5.78 16.38
CA HIS A 22 -0.72 -5.11 15.18
C HIS A 22 0.58 -4.36 15.45
N ALA A 23 0.65 -3.65 16.58
CA ALA A 23 1.88 -3.00 17.01
C ALA A 23 3.02 -4.02 17.10
N LYS A 24 2.73 -5.19 17.71
CA LYS A 24 3.72 -6.27 17.82
C LYS A 24 4.13 -6.86 16.47
N ALA A 25 3.18 -7.10 15.57
CA ALA A 25 3.47 -7.62 14.24
C ALA A 25 4.33 -6.65 13.42
N ALA A 26 4.04 -5.35 13.47
CA ALA A 26 4.84 -4.33 12.80
C ALA A 26 6.28 -4.33 13.32
N LEU A 27 6.47 -4.39 14.64
CA LEU A 27 7.79 -4.49 15.26
C LEU A 27 8.55 -5.75 14.80
N LEU A 28 7.88 -6.91 14.76
CA LEU A 28 8.48 -8.16 14.28
C LEU A 28 8.90 -8.08 12.80
N HIS A 29 8.11 -7.44 11.95
CA HIS A 29 8.45 -7.25 10.54
C HIS A 29 9.65 -6.32 10.35
N LEU A 30 9.74 -5.24 11.13
CA LEU A 30 10.90 -4.34 11.11
C LEU A 30 12.16 -5.08 11.57
N VAL A 31 12.11 -5.83 12.67
CA VAL A 31 13.24 -6.66 13.13
C VAL A 31 13.63 -7.72 12.09
N ALA A 32 12.68 -8.34 11.40
CA ALA A 32 12.98 -9.29 10.33
C ALA A 32 13.64 -8.62 9.11
N ALA A 33 13.17 -7.43 8.73
CA ALA A 33 13.76 -6.64 7.66
C ALA A 33 15.19 -6.20 8.00
N ASP A 34 15.46 -5.83 9.26
CA ASP A 34 16.79 -5.51 9.76
C ASP A 34 17.75 -6.69 9.58
N ARG A 35 17.36 -7.88 10.06
CA ARG A 35 18.16 -9.10 9.90
C ARG A 35 18.43 -9.48 8.44
N LEU A 36 17.41 -9.38 7.58
CA LEU A 36 17.59 -9.66 6.16
C LEU A 36 18.54 -8.67 5.49
N ALA A 37 18.53 -7.41 5.94
CA ALA A 37 19.48 -6.42 5.47
C ALA A 37 20.89 -6.71 5.99
N GLU A 38 21.06 -7.07 7.26
CA GLU A 38 22.34 -7.49 7.83
C GLU A 38 22.94 -8.68 7.07
N ASP A 39 22.13 -9.70 6.78
CA ASP A 39 22.53 -10.87 5.97
C ASP A 39 23.00 -10.47 4.56
N ALA A 40 22.44 -9.38 4.02
CA ALA A 40 22.82 -8.79 2.74
C ALA A 40 24.02 -7.80 2.84
N GLY A 41 24.62 -7.64 4.03
CA GLY A 41 25.71 -6.71 4.29
C GLY A 41 25.28 -5.23 4.38
N LEU A 42 23.98 -4.98 4.57
CA LEU A 42 23.40 -3.65 4.75
C LEU A 42 23.11 -3.41 6.23
N ASN A 43 23.58 -2.30 6.77
CA ASN A 43 23.22 -1.89 8.13
C ASN A 43 22.11 -0.81 8.07
N LEU A 44 20.86 -1.20 8.35
CA LEU A 44 19.72 -0.28 8.39
C LEU A 44 19.67 0.55 9.67
N LEU A 45 20.43 0.15 10.68
CA LEU A 45 20.62 0.84 11.95
C LEU A 45 21.96 1.58 12.03
N ALA A 46 22.66 1.78 10.91
CA ALA A 46 23.82 2.65 10.88
C ALA A 46 23.40 4.12 10.91
N ASP A 47 24.29 4.99 11.37
CA ASP A 47 24.14 6.42 11.13
C ASP A 47 24.36 6.71 9.63
N ASP A 48 23.59 7.66 9.08
CA ASP A 48 23.57 7.99 7.64
C ASP A 48 24.96 8.32 7.04
N GLY A 49 25.98 8.57 7.88
CA GLY A 49 27.36 8.90 7.47
C GLY A 49 28.10 7.79 6.71
N GLY A 50 27.60 6.56 6.69
CA GLY A 50 28.18 5.42 5.95
C GLY A 50 27.43 5.01 4.67
N TRP A 51 26.26 5.61 4.38
CA TRP A 51 25.40 5.17 3.28
C TRP A 51 25.73 5.92 1.96
N CYS A 52 26.47 5.24 1.08
CA CYS A 52 26.82 5.73 -0.26
C CYS A 52 25.69 5.49 -1.28
N GLY A 53 24.44 5.90 -1.00
CA GLY A 53 23.34 5.65 -1.94
C GLY A 53 21.98 6.21 -1.50
N PHE A 54 21.30 6.87 -2.43
CA PHE A 54 19.91 7.36 -2.33
C PHE A 54 19.56 8.18 -1.07
N VAL A 55 20.01 9.44 -1.04
CA VAL A 55 19.39 10.46 -0.20
C VAL A 55 18.09 10.90 -0.89
N THR A 56 16.94 10.70 -0.24
CA THR A 56 15.67 11.27 -0.72
C THR A 56 15.75 12.81 -0.66
N GLY A 57 14.98 13.52 -1.50
CA GLY A 57 15.01 14.99 -1.55
C GLY A 57 14.73 15.73 -0.23
N GLY A 58 14.31 15.02 0.84
CA GLY A 58 14.13 15.53 2.19
C GLY A 58 15.32 15.35 3.14
N GLY A 59 16.46 14.79 2.70
CA GLY A 59 17.66 14.68 3.52
C GLY A 59 17.65 13.57 4.58
N SER A 60 16.68 12.66 4.54
CA SER A 60 16.71 11.41 5.32
C SER A 60 17.14 10.26 4.42
N GLY A 61 18.23 9.59 4.79
CA GLY A 61 18.63 8.32 4.20
C GLY A 61 17.67 7.19 4.58
N PRO A 62 17.73 6.03 3.90
CA PRO A 62 16.91 4.86 4.20
C PRO A 62 17.12 4.35 5.63
N ALA A 63 18.33 4.47 6.20
CA ALA A 63 18.61 4.09 7.58
C ALA A 63 17.85 4.97 8.59
N ARG A 64 17.82 6.29 8.39
CA ARG A 64 17.04 7.21 9.22
C ARG A 64 15.53 6.99 9.11
N ALA A 65 15.02 6.69 7.93
CA ALA A 65 13.60 6.36 7.74
C ALA A 65 13.23 5.03 8.43
N PHE A 66 14.11 4.04 8.33
CA PHE A 66 13.94 2.74 8.99
C PHE A 66 13.96 2.89 10.52
N ARG A 67 14.92 3.64 11.07
CA ARG A 67 15.01 3.94 12.51
C ARG A 67 13.76 4.68 12.99
N ALA A 68 13.29 5.69 12.27
CA ALA A 68 12.06 6.40 12.63
C ALA A 68 10.82 5.47 12.62
N ALA A 69 10.75 4.53 11.68
CA ALA A 69 9.67 3.52 11.66
C ALA A 69 9.77 2.55 12.84
N LEU A 70 10.99 2.13 13.21
CA LEU A 70 11.24 1.29 14.38
C LEU A 70 10.83 2.00 15.67
N ASP A 71 11.31 3.23 15.90
CA ASP A 71 10.97 4.04 17.08
C ASP A 71 9.45 4.24 17.19
N ALA A 72 8.77 4.48 16.06
CA ALA A 72 7.31 4.65 16.02
C ALA A 72 6.57 3.33 16.35
N ALA A 73 7.06 2.20 15.85
CA ALA A 73 6.49 0.88 16.16
C ALA A 73 6.70 0.50 17.64
N GLU A 74 7.86 0.82 18.22
CA GLU A 74 8.15 0.62 19.64
C GLU A 74 7.24 1.47 20.53
N GLN A 75 7.11 2.77 20.23
CA GLN A 75 6.20 3.66 20.96
C GLN A 75 4.74 3.18 20.87
N LEU A 76 4.34 2.65 19.71
CA LEU A 76 3.00 2.08 19.54
C LEU A 76 2.82 0.78 20.34
N ASP A 77 3.85 -0.09 20.40
CA ASP A 77 3.84 -1.32 21.22
C ASP A 77 3.73 -0.95 22.71
N GLU A 78 4.54 -0.01 23.20
CA GLU A 78 4.48 0.48 24.58
C GLU A 78 3.12 1.08 24.94
N TRP A 79 2.59 1.95 24.08
CA TRP A 79 1.27 2.52 24.26
C TRP A 79 0.19 1.43 24.27
N ALA A 80 0.29 0.43 23.39
CA ALA A 80 -0.68 -0.65 23.31
C ALA A 80 -0.60 -1.59 24.52
N ILE A 81 0.59 -1.84 25.09
CA ILE A 81 0.78 -2.55 26.37
C ILE A 81 0.04 -1.79 27.48
N GLY A 82 0.25 -0.48 27.58
CA GLY A 82 -0.40 0.36 28.58
C GLY A 82 -1.93 0.32 28.47
N ASN A 83 -2.46 0.46 27.26
CA ASN A 83 -3.91 0.41 27.01
C ASN A 83 -4.48 -0.98 27.26
N ALA A 84 -3.80 -2.04 26.83
CA ALA A 84 -4.23 -3.41 27.11
C ALA A 84 -4.30 -3.69 28.62
N HIS A 85 -3.39 -3.12 29.41
CA HIS A 85 -3.45 -3.22 30.86
C HIS A 85 -4.68 -2.49 31.43
N VAL A 86 -4.89 -1.23 31.05
CA VAL A 86 -6.03 -0.39 31.50
C VAL A 86 -7.38 -1.00 31.09
N CYS A 87 -7.46 -1.61 29.91
CA CYS A 87 -8.67 -2.24 29.39
C CYS A 87 -8.89 -3.69 29.90
N GLY A 88 -8.05 -4.21 30.81
CA GLY A 88 -8.15 -5.59 31.32
C GLY A 88 -7.86 -6.67 30.26
N ALA A 89 -7.22 -6.30 29.15
CA ALA A 89 -6.80 -7.21 28.08
C ALA A 89 -5.49 -7.95 28.41
N GLY A 90 -4.71 -7.46 29.38
CA GLY A 90 -3.60 -8.16 30.04
C GLY A 90 -2.58 -8.81 29.11
N THR A 91 -1.85 -9.80 29.64
CA THR A 91 -0.80 -10.55 28.92
C THR A 91 -1.33 -11.42 27.78
N VAL A 92 -2.64 -11.69 27.75
CA VAL A 92 -3.32 -12.46 26.68
C VAL A 92 -3.27 -11.72 25.33
N THR A 93 -3.07 -10.40 25.35
CA THR A 93 -2.90 -9.57 24.14
C THR A 93 -1.79 -10.09 23.22
N TYR A 94 -0.69 -10.57 23.80
CA TYR A 94 0.52 -10.96 23.06
C TYR A 94 0.70 -12.47 22.91
N GLY A 95 -0.18 -13.28 23.50
CA GLY A 95 -0.11 -14.74 23.38
C GLY A 95 -0.37 -15.21 21.95
N GLY A 96 0.55 -16.00 21.38
CA GLY A 96 0.43 -16.58 20.05
C GLY A 96 0.79 -15.64 18.90
N THR A 97 1.33 -14.45 19.18
CA THR A 97 1.74 -13.47 18.15
C THR A 97 2.83 -14.02 17.22
N GLU A 98 3.64 -14.95 17.70
CA GLU A 98 4.67 -15.68 16.95
C GLU A 98 4.10 -16.60 15.85
N ARG A 99 2.80 -16.95 15.91
CA ARG A 99 2.16 -17.86 14.93
C ARG A 99 1.38 -17.13 13.84
N TRP A 100 1.12 -15.84 14.02
CA TRP A 100 0.25 -15.06 13.12
C TRP A 100 0.97 -14.54 11.87
N CYS A 101 2.28 -14.30 11.97
CA CYS A 101 3.10 -13.89 10.83
C CYS A 101 3.36 -15.05 9.84
N HIS A 102 3.02 -16.28 10.23
CA HIS A 102 3.25 -17.49 9.44
C HIS A 102 1.96 -18.16 8.93
N SER A 103 0.77 -17.65 9.27
CA SER A 103 -0.46 -18.11 8.61
C SER A 103 -0.54 -17.55 7.20
N LYS A 104 -0.61 -18.44 6.20
CA LYS A 104 -0.83 -18.10 4.79
C LYS A 104 -2.14 -17.31 4.68
N GLY A 105 -2.03 -16.01 4.36
CA GLY A 105 -3.17 -15.10 4.32
C GLY A 105 -3.34 -14.23 5.58
N GLY A 106 -2.27 -13.72 6.17
CA GLY A 106 -2.26 -12.73 7.26
C GLY A 106 -2.90 -11.37 6.90
N VAL A 107 -4.12 -11.40 6.39
CA VAL A 107 -5.04 -10.28 6.33
C VAL A 107 -5.96 -10.44 7.53
N LEU A 108 -6.27 -9.31 8.18
CA LEU A 108 -7.34 -9.19 9.18
C LEU A 108 -8.54 -10.10 8.83
N PRO A 109 -9.11 -10.85 9.79
CA PRO A 109 -10.48 -11.29 9.65
C PRO A 109 -11.36 -10.03 9.73
N THR A 110 -11.51 -9.34 8.61
CA THR A 110 -12.66 -8.45 8.42
C THR A 110 -13.89 -9.33 8.65
N GLY A 111 -14.78 -8.93 9.55
CA GLY A 111 -15.91 -9.74 10.00
C GLY A 111 -16.61 -10.47 8.85
N ARG A 112 -17.18 -11.64 9.15
CA ARG A 112 -17.76 -12.63 8.22
C ARG A 112 -18.62 -12.08 7.05
N ASP A 113 -19.06 -10.84 7.13
CA ASP A 113 -19.84 -10.12 6.11
C ASP A 113 -19.00 -9.36 5.06
N ALA A 114 -17.67 -9.30 5.21
CA ALA A 114 -16.76 -8.58 4.32
C ALA A 114 -16.21 -9.41 3.15
N ALA A 115 -16.53 -10.70 3.08
CA ALA A 115 -16.01 -11.66 2.09
C ALA A 115 -16.63 -11.55 0.67
N GLY A 116 -17.28 -10.43 0.34
CA GLY A 116 -17.70 -10.17 -1.04
C GLY A 116 -16.50 -10.03 -2.00
N PRO A 117 -16.69 -10.29 -3.30
CA PRO A 117 -15.64 -10.13 -4.29
C PRO A 117 -15.09 -8.68 -4.30
N VAL A 118 -13.80 -8.54 -4.58
CA VAL A 118 -13.17 -7.25 -4.86
C VAL A 118 -13.60 -6.83 -6.27
N THR A 119 -14.44 -5.80 -6.36
CA THR A 119 -14.99 -5.30 -7.63
C THR A 119 -14.77 -3.80 -7.75
N PRO A 120 -14.73 -3.24 -8.98
CA PRO A 120 -14.68 -1.79 -9.17
C PRO A 120 -15.77 -1.03 -8.41
N ALA A 121 -17.00 -1.53 -8.45
CA ALA A 121 -18.13 -0.94 -7.73
C ALA A 121 -17.90 -0.92 -6.22
N ARG A 122 -17.39 -2.02 -5.64
CA ARG A 122 -17.08 -2.07 -4.21
C ARG A 122 -15.98 -1.09 -3.83
N MET A 123 -14.92 -0.98 -4.62
CA MET A 123 -13.83 -0.04 -4.35
C MET A 123 -14.33 1.42 -4.40
N ARG A 124 -15.24 1.76 -5.32
CA ARG A 124 -15.90 3.07 -5.35
C ARG A 124 -16.71 3.36 -4.08
N VAL A 125 -17.49 2.39 -3.59
CA VAL A 125 -18.24 2.54 -2.33
C VAL A 125 -17.30 2.80 -1.16
N ILE A 126 -16.17 2.10 -1.07
CA ILE A 126 -15.17 2.35 -0.02
C ILE A 126 -14.58 3.77 -0.16
N ALA A 127 -14.33 4.23 -1.38
CA ALA A 127 -13.86 5.59 -1.62
C ALA A 127 -14.88 6.65 -1.16
N GLU A 128 -16.17 6.45 -1.45
CA GLU A 128 -17.26 7.33 -1.00
C GLU A 128 -17.34 7.38 0.54
N VAL A 129 -17.24 6.23 1.21
CA VAL A 129 -17.19 6.17 2.68
C VAL A 129 -15.99 6.95 3.21
N ALA A 130 -14.82 6.83 2.59
CA ALA A 130 -13.64 7.58 2.99
C ALA A 130 -13.84 9.11 2.83
N GLU A 131 -14.50 9.56 1.76
CA GLU A 131 -14.85 10.97 1.57
C GLU A 131 -15.86 11.50 2.59
N ASP A 132 -16.85 10.69 2.97
CA ASP A 132 -17.75 11.03 4.06
C ASP A 132 -16.99 11.23 5.38
N ARG A 133 -15.95 10.42 5.63
CA ARG A 133 -15.08 10.60 6.79
C ARG A 133 -14.24 11.87 6.69
N VAL A 134 -13.73 12.24 5.51
CA VAL A 134 -13.07 13.54 5.30
C VAL A 134 -14.00 14.68 5.71
N ARG A 135 -15.24 14.69 5.21
CA ARG A 135 -16.24 15.72 5.53
C ARG A 135 -16.54 15.79 7.03
N LEU A 136 -16.61 14.65 7.72
CA LEU A 136 -16.82 14.60 9.17
C LEU A 136 -15.62 15.17 9.94
N ILE A 137 -14.40 14.79 9.56
CA ILE A 137 -13.17 15.27 10.21
C ILE A 137 -12.98 16.77 9.99
N GLU A 138 -13.29 17.29 8.80
CA GLU A 138 -13.21 18.71 8.50
C GLU A 138 -14.21 19.53 9.31
N ARG A 139 -15.45 19.04 9.48
CA ARG A 139 -16.43 19.66 10.40
C ARG A 139 -15.91 19.69 11.83
N ALA A 140 -15.43 18.56 12.34
CA ALA A 140 -14.84 18.50 13.68
C ALA A 140 -13.64 19.46 13.83
N SER A 141 -12.80 19.59 12.79
CA SER A 141 -11.69 20.55 12.79
C SER A 141 -12.17 22.00 12.81
N ALA A 142 -13.27 22.33 12.12
CA ALA A 142 -13.88 23.65 12.15
C ALA A 142 -14.47 23.98 13.52
N ASP A 143 -15.23 23.04 14.11
CA ASP A 143 -15.81 23.18 15.45
C ASP A 143 -14.71 23.40 16.51
N PHE A 144 -13.61 22.65 16.39
CA PHE A 144 -12.45 22.76 17.26
C PHE A 144 -11.78 24.13 17.19
N ARG A 145 -11.62 24.68 15.97
CA ARG A 145 -11.07 26.04 15.78
C ARG A 145 -12.00 27.10 16.35
N ALA A 146 -13.31 26.95 16.18
CA ALA A 146 -14.28 27.87 16.75
C ALA A 146 -14.20 27.88 18.28
N GLN A 147 -14.16 26.70 18.92
CA GLN A 147 -14.02 26.59 20.38
C GLN A 147 -12.71 27.21 20.91
N GLY A 148 -11.57 26.95 20.23
CA GLY A 148 -10.28 27.54 20.61
C GLY A 148 -10.27 29.08 20.53
N GLN A 149 -11.05 29.67 19.62
CA GLN A 149 -11.22 31.14 19.55
C GLN A 149 -12.05 31.69 20.73
N TYR A 150 -13.03 30.95 21.24
CA TYR A 150 -13.84 31.36 22.38
C TYR A 150 -13.11 31.23 23.73
N LEU A 151 -12.11 30.34 23.84
CA LEU A 151 -11.34 30.09 25.06
C LEU A 151 -10.07 30.95 25.19
N ALA A 152 -9.75 31.78 24.19
CA ALA A 152 -8.58 32.66 24.21
C ALA A 152 -8.85 33.93 25.06
N GLY A 153 -8.58 33.85 26.36
CA GLY A 153 -8.43 35.00 27.26
C GLY A 153 -7.03 35.63 27.21
N PRO A 154 -6.79 36.79 27.89
CA PRO A 154 -5.50 37.47 27.87
C PRO A 154 -4.36 36.61 28.42
N VAL A 155 -3.21 36.73 27.76
CA VAL A 155 -2.04 35.85 27.83
C VAL A 155 -1.20 36.16 29.06
N ASP A 156 -1.22 35.27 30.05
CA ASP A 156 -0.06 34.99 30.90
C ASP A 156 -0.12 33.52 31.33
N ASP A 157 0.91 32.76 30.96
CA ASP A 157 1.05 31.29 30.96
C ASP A 157 0.14 30.50 29.99
N ARG A 158 0.70 29.42 29.42
CA ARG A 158 0.05 28.55 28.40
C ARG A 158 -1.38 28.24 28.81
N THR A 159 -2.33 28.85 28.12
CA THR A 159 -3.74 28.73 28.45
C THR A 159 -4.26 27.35 28.04
N GLU A 160 -5.35 26.91 28.65
CA GLU A 160 -6.10 25.72 28.23
C GLU A 160 -6.44 25.77 26.73
N GLY A 161 -6.68 26.97 26.17
CA GLY A 161 -6.86 27.20 24.74
C GLY A 161 -5.65 26.83 23.87
N ASP A 162 -4.42 26.98 24.37
CA ASP A 162 -3.21 26.55 23.66
C ASP A 162 -3.07 25.03 23.63
N LEU A 163 -3.44 24.34 24.73
CA LEU A 163 -3.44 22.88 24.80
C LEU A 163 -4.52 22.28 23.90
N VAL A 164 -5.70 22.90 23.87
CA VAL A 164 -6.75 22.60 22.90
C VAL A 164 -6.17 22.78 21.50
N ARG A 165 -5.66 23.94 21.11
CA ARG A 165 -5.07 24.14 19.77
C ARG A 165 -4.00 23.10 19.40
N LEU A 166 -3.16 22.69 20.36
CA LEU A 166 -2.15 21.63 20.22
C LEU A 166 -2.72 20.21 20.13
N ALA A 167 -3.96 19.96 20.52
CA ALA A 167 -4.61 18.66 20.32
C ALA A 167 -5.26 18.55 18.93
N GLY A 168 -5.71 19.67 18.35
CA GLY A 168 -6.44 19.72 17.08
C GLY A 168 -5.62 19.47 15.81
N PHE A 169 -4.28 19.53 15.88
CA PHE A 169 -3.40 19.40 14.70
C PHE A 169 -3.51 18.03 13.99
N ARG A 170 -3.95 16.99 14.70
CA ARG A 170 -4.12 15.64 14.13
C ARG A 170 -5.32 15.54 13.19
N LEU A 171 -6.30 16.44 13.29
CA LEU A 171 -7.51 16.38 12.46
C LEU A 171 -7.22 16.65 10.98
N PRO A 172 -6.46 17.69 10.58
CA PRO A 172 -6.01 17.86 9.19
C PRO A 172 -5.25 16.65 8.63
N GLU A 173 -4.38 16.04 9.44
CA GLU A 173 -3.60 14.86 9.04
C GLU A 173 -4.51 13.65 8.80
N ALA A 174 -5.44 13.38 9.73
CA ALA A 174 -6.44 12.32 9.59
C ALA A 174 -7.31 12.52 8.34
N ALA A 175 -7.72 13.77 8.04
CA ALA A 175 -8.41 14.08 6.79
C ALA A 175 -7.52 13.83 5.57
N GLY A 176 -6.22 14.12 5.66
CA GLY A 176 -5.22 13.77 4.65
C GLY A 176 -5.18 12.28 4.34
N TYR A 177 -5.06 11.43 5.37
CA TYR A 177 -5.07 9.98 5.21
C TYR A 177 -6.40 9.47 4.63
N ALA A 178 -7.54 9.99 5.07
CA ALA A 178 -8.84 9.60 4.52
C ALA A 178 -8.98 9.98 3.03
N ARG A 179 -8.47 11.16 2.62
CA ARG A 179 -8.41 11.54 1.19
C ARG A 179 -7.50 10.60 0.39
N GLN A 180 -6.36 10.22 0.97
CA GLN A 180 -5.46 9.24 0.34
C GLN A 180 -6.18 7.91 0.13
N VAL A 181 -6.82 7.34 1.16
CA VAL A 181 -7.61 6.11 1.04
C VAL A 181 -8.65 6.22 -0.09
N ALA A 182 -9.41 7.33 -0.14
CA ALA A 182 -10.40 7.53 -1.19
C ALA A 182 -9.78 7.51 -2.60
N ARG A 183 -8.61 8.14 -2.77
CA ARG A 183 -7.87 8.16 -4.03
C ARG A 183 -7.38 6.75 -4.42
N GLU A 184 -6.66 6.07 -3.53
CA GLU A 184 -6.12 4.73 -3.80
C GLU A 184 -7.24 3.73 -4.16
N MET A 185 -8.40 3.81 -3.49
CA MET A 185 -9.56 2.96 -3.78
C MET A 185 -10.15 3.25 -5.17
N ARG A 186 -10.21 4.53 -5.58
CA ARG A 186 -10.62 4.88 -6.95
C ARG A 186 -9.65 4.39 -8.00
N GLU A 187 -8.35 4.58 -7.78
CA GLU A 187 -7.30 4.10 -8.69
C GLU A 187 -7.35 2.57 -8.82
N THR A 188 -7.56 1.87 -7.69
CA THR A 188 -7.81 0.43 -7.69
C THR A 188 -9.04 0.05 -8.50
N ALA A 189 -10.15 0.79 -8.37
CA ALA A 189 -11.36 0.54 -9.14
C ALA A 189 -11.09 0.64 -10.66
N VAL A 190 -10.38 1.69 -11.09
CA VAL A 190 -9.99 1.88 -12.50
C VAL A 190 -9.03 0.78 -12.96
N GLY A 191 -8.06 0.37 -12.14
CA GLY A 191 -7.16 -0.75 -12.43
C GLY A 191 -7.93 -2.05 -12.66
N LEU A 192 -8.88 -2.38 -11.79
CA LEU A 192 -9.74 -3.55 -11.93
C LEU A 192 -10.58 -3.52 -13.22
N GLU A 193 -11.08 -2.35 -13.62
CA GLU A 193 -11.81 -2.19 -14.89
C GLU A 193 -10.91 -2.41 -16.09
N ARG A 194 -9.67 -1.88 -16.07
CA ARG A 194 -8.68 -2.14 -17.12
C ARG A 194 -8.35 -3.62 -17.22
N ILE A 195 -8.14 -4.30 -16.09
CA ILE A 195 -7.88 -5.75 -16.03
C ILE A 195 -9.07 -6.53 -16.60
N ALA A 196 -10.29 -6.18 -16.22
CA ALA A 196 -11.51 -6.83 -16.69
C ALA A 196 -11.75 -6.61 -18.20
N ALA A 197 -11.31 -5.48 -18.73
CA ALA A 197 -11.39 -5.15 -20.15
C ALA A 197 -10.36 -5.90 -21.02
N VAL A 198 -9.34 -6.55 -20.41
CA VAL A 198 -8.36 -7.35 -21.17
C VAL A 198 -9.06 -8.58 -21.77
N PRO A 199 -9.03 -8.77 -23.10
CA PRO A 199 -9.63 -9.94 -23.74
C PRO A 199 -9.09 -11.25 -23.16
N ALA A 200 -9.94 -12.29 -23.16
CA ALA A 200 -9.56 -13.61 -22.66
C ALA A 200 -8.48 -14.27 -23.53
N ASP A 201 -8.48 -13.96 -24.83
CA ASP A 201 -7.54 -14.42 -25.86
C ASP A 201 -6.34 -13.48 -26.08
N ALA A 202 -6.20 -12.43 -25.26
CA ALA A 202 -5.02 -11.58 -25.25
C ALA A 202 -3.80 -12.30 -24.63
N CYS A 203 -2.63 -11.68 -24.75
CA CYS A 203 -1.38 -12.24 -24.22
C CYS A 203 -1.38 -12.39 -22.70
N ARG A 204 -1.97 -11.44 -21.95
CA ARG A 204 -2.17 -11.48 -20.49
C ARG A 204 -0.92 -11.68 -19.61
N ILE A 205 0.28 -11.69 -20.18
CA ILE A 205 1.53 -11.74 -19.42
C ILE A 205 1.66 -10.45 -18.58
N PRO A 206 2.00 -10.54 -17.27
CA PRO A 206 1.88 -9.42 -16.34
C PRO A 206 3.06 -8.43 -16.38
N TRP A 207 4.19 -8.77 -17.00
CA TRP A 207 5.31 -7.83 -17.08
C TRP A 207 5.19 -6.88 -18.28
N PRO A 208 5.55 -5.60 -18.12
CA PRO A 208 5.28 -4.58 -19.12
C PRO A 208 6.20 -4.69 -20.34
N VAL A 209 5.62 -4.58 -21.54
CA VAL A 209 6.35 -4.46 -22.81
C VAL A 209 5.79 -3.35 -23.71
N CYS A 210 6.68 -2.75 -24.50
CA CYS A 210 6.28 -2.06 -25.71
C CYS A 210 5.91 -3.11 -26.77
N PRO A 211 4.73 -3.02 -27.42
CA PRO A 211 4.34 -3.97 -28.47
C PRO A 211 5.35 -4.06 -29.62
N GLU A 212 6.11 -3.00 -29.87
CA GLU A 212 7.09 -2.91 -30.96
C GLU A 212 8.53 -3.15 -30.50
N HIS A 213 8.85 -2.80 -29.24
CA HIS A 213 10.23 -2.73 -28.75
C HIS A 213 10.49 -3.61 -27.52
N GLY A 214 9.56 -4.49 -27.15
CA GLY A 214 9.75 -5.47 -26.07
C GLY A 214 9.97 -4.82 -24.70
N SER A 215 10.95 -5.30 -23.94
CA SER A 215 11.23 -4.91 -22.55
C SER A 215 11.94 -3.55 -22.45
N THR A 216 11.27 -2.50 -22.92
CA THR A 216 11.79 -1.13 -23.01
C THR A 216 10.91 -0.10 -22.29
N ILE A 217 9.93 -0.57 -21.53
CA ILE A 217 9.04 0.28 -20.74
C ILE A 217 9.80 0.89 -19.56
N ALA A 218 9.52 2.15 -19.27
CA ALA A 218 9.77 2.80 -17.99
C ALA A 218 8.46 3.31 -17.42
N ALA A 219 8.39 3.44 -16.10
CA ALA A 219 7.21 3.93 -15.40
C ALA A 219 7.57 4.86 -14.24
N THR A 220 6.75 5.86 -14.00
CA THR A 220 6.79 6.72 -12.81
C THR A 220 5.45 7.41 -12.60
N GLY A 221 5.07 7.64 -11.34
CA GLY A 221 3.84 8.35 -10.99
C GLY A 221 2.57 7.75 -11.62
N GLY A 222 2.50 6.42 -11.71
CA GLY A 222 1.35 5.73 -12.30
C GLY A 222 1.21 5.90 -13.81
N THR A 223 2.25 6.33 -14.53
CA THR A 223 2.26 6.39 -16.00
C THR A 223 3.45 5.62 -16.55
N SER A 224 3.35 5.15 -17.79
CA SER A 224 4.43 4.39 -18.42
C SER A 224 4.68 4.79 -19.88
N TRP A 225 5.91 4.59 -20.35
CA TRP A 225 6.31 4.93 -21.71
C TRP A 225 7.43 4.02 -22.23
N CYS A 226 7.52 3.89 -23.56
CA CYS A 226 8.66 3.21 -24.18
C CYS A 226 9.88 4.13 -24.20
N ARG A 227 11.04 3.62 -23.78
CA ARG A 227 12.32 4.35 -23.76
C ARG A 227 13.01 4.43 -25.13
N VAL A 228 12.56 3.68 -26.13
CA VAL A 228 13.17 3.71 -27.47
C VAL A 228 12.89 5.05 -28.15
N SER A 229 13.96 5.72 -28.58
CA SER A 229 13.89 6.99 -29.30
C SER A 229 13.03 6.85 -30.56
N GLY A 230 12.07 7.76 -30.74
CA GLY A 230 11.15 7.75 -31.89
C GLY A 230 9.89 6.91 -31.75
N CYS A 231 9.75 6.05 -30.72
CA CYS A 231 8.53 5.25 -30.54
C CYS A 231 7.31 6.09 -30.12
N GLY A 232 7.49 7.01 -29.17
CA GLY A 232 6.44 7.94 -28.72
C GLY A 232 5.28 7.31 -27.92
N ARG A 233 5.17 5.97 -27.87
CA ARG A 233 4.11 5.27 -27.13
C ARG A 233 4.17 5.55 -25.63
N ARG A 234 3.02 5.94 -25.09
CA ARG A 234 2.79 6.25 -23.67
C ARG A 234 1.44 5.67 -23.24
N TRP A 235 1.34 5.38 -21.95
CA TRP A 235 0.13 4.95 -21.29
C TRP A 235 -0.08 5.84 -20.07
N ASP A 236 -1.33 6.28 -19.87
CA ASP A 236 -1.79 7.04 -18.71
C ASP A 236 -1.99 6.16 -17.46
N TYR A 237 -1.39 4.97 -17.46
CA TYR A 237 -1.31 4.01 -16.39
C TYR A 237 0.06 3.32 -16.38
N ASP A 238 0.43 2.70 -15.26
CA ASP A 238 1.58 1.78 -15.25
C ASP A 238 1.18 0.50 -15.99
N ARG A 239 1.84 0.24 -17.12
CA ARG A 239 1.56 -0.93 -17.95
C ARG A 239 1.89 -2.25 -17.25
N GLY A 240 2.63 -2.24 -16.15
CA GLY A 240 2.87 -3.42 -15.30
C GLY A 240 1.67 -3.78 -14.42
N ASP A 241 0.73 -2.87 -14.20
CA ASP A 241 -0.44 -3.10 -13.33
C ASP A 241 -1.60 -3.82 -14.05
N VAL A 242 -1.51 -3.98 -15.37
CA VAL A 242 -2.57 -4.58 -16.20
C VAL A 242 -1.97 -5.70 -17.04
N PRO A 243 -2.59 -6.91 -17.09
CA PRO A 243 -2.19 -7.97 -17.99
C PRO A 243 -2.11 -7.47 -19.44
N CYS A 244 -1.12 -7.95 -20.19
CA CYS A 244 -0.92 -7.51 -21.57
C CYS A 244 -2.19 -7.64 -22.43
N PRO A 245 -2.75 -6.53 -22.97
CA PRO A 245 -3.96 -6.55 -23.78
C PRO A 245 -3.70 -6.88 -25.25
N GLU A 246 -2.44 -7.02 -25.64
CA GLU A 246 -2.07 -7.24 -27.03
C GLU A 246 -2.47 -8.66 -27.50
N PRO A 247 -2.87 -8.81 -28.77
CA PRO A 247 -3.28 -10.11 -29.32
C PRO A 247 -2.10 -11.09 -29.32
N VAL A 248 -2.39 -12.35 -29.00
CA VAL A 248 -1.41 -13.44 -29.14
C VAL A 248 -1.08 -13.68 -30.61
N ARG A 249 0.22 -13.84 -30.91
CA ARG A 249 0.73 -14.04 -32.28
C ARG A 249 1.85 -15.05 -32.36
N TRP A 250 2.42 -15.45 -31.22
CA TRP A 250 3.57 -16.32 -31.14
C TRP A 250 3.35 -17.43 -30.12
N ARG A 251 3.87 -18.61 -30.43
CA ARG A 251 4.16 -19.64 -29.44
C ARG A 251 5.64 -19.54 -29.08
N VAL A 252 5.90 -19.42 -27.78
CA VAL A 252 7.25 -19.38 -27.20
C VAL A 252 7.43 -20.66 -26.41
N THR A 253 8.56 -21.34 -26.63
CA THR A 253 8.94 -22.56 -25.94
C THR A 253 10.37 -22.41 -25.45
N ASP A 254 10.66 -22.69 -24.19
CA ASP A 254 12.01 -22.69 -23.65
C ASP A 254 12.78 -23.97 -24.02
N GLN A 255 14.00 -24.11 -23.50
CA GLN A 255 14.88 -25.23 -23.78
C GLN A 255 14.38 -26.57 -23.17
N GLU A 256 13.50 -26.51 -22.17
CA GLU A 256 12.94 -27.68 -21.49
C GLU A 256 11.63 -28.14 -22.16
N GLY A 257 11.13 -27.35 -23.12
CA GLY A 257 9.88 -27.63 -23.83
C GLY A 257 8.67 -26.94 -23.21
N ASP A 258 8.84 -26.19 -22.12
CA ASP A 258 7.79 -25.43 -21.46
C ASP A 258 7.55 -24.10 -22.19
N GLY A 259 6.33 -23.58 -22.15
CA GLY A 259 6.02 -22.43 -23.00
C GLY A 259 4.61 -21.87 -22.89
N GLY A 260 4.38 -20.83 -23.67
CA GLY A 260 3.13 -20.09 -23.66
C GLY A 260 2.88 -19.30 -24.95
N LEU A 261 1.67 -18.74 -25.03
CA LEU A 261 1.28 -17.84 -26.12
C LEU A 261 1.66 -16.41 -25.76
N MET A 262 2.25 -15.68 -26.72
CA MET A 262 2.76 -14.33 -26.51
C MET A 262 2.34 -13.39 -27.64
N CYS A 263 2.20 -12.09 -27.33
CA CYS A 263 2.08 -11.04 -28.33
C CYS A 263 3.44 -10.70 -28.95
N ASP A 264 3.46 -9.80 -29.93
CA ASP A 264 4.68 -9.33 -30.60
C ASP A 264 5.73 -8.79 -29.61
N GLY A 265 5.33 -7.93 -28.66
CA GLY A 265 6.25 -7.34 -27.69
C GLY A 265 6.84 -8.35 -26.71
N HIS A 266 6.02 -9.26 -26.18
CA HIS A 266 6.46 -10.32 -25.28
C HIS A 266 7.35 -11.34 -26.00
N ALA A 267 7.02 -11.69 -27.25
CA ALA A 267 7.85 -12.56 -28.08
C ALA A 267 9.22 -11.92 -28.40
N LEU A 268 9.27 -10.62 -28.69
CA LEU A 268 10.53 -9.91 -28.92
C LEU A 268 11.43 -9.95 -27.68
N ALA A 269 10.87 -9.66 -26.51
CA ALA A 269 11.62 -9.74 -25.26
C ALA A 269 12.04 -11.18 -24.93
N ALA A 270 11.19 -12.18 -25.20
CA ALA A 270 11.53 -13.58 -25.01
C ALA A 270 12.71 -14.02 -25.89
N ARG A 271 12.78 -13.57 -27.16
CA ARG A 271 13.93 -13.85 -28.05
C ARG A 271 15.26 -13.34 -27.49
N THR A 272 15.24 -12.27 -26.70
CA THR A 272 16.44 -11.70 -26.08
C THR A 272 16.83 -12.43 -24.80
N LEU A 273 15.84 -12.93 -24.04
CA LEU A 273 16.04 -13.45 -22.69
C LEU A 273 16.16 -14.97 -22.62
N LEU A 274 15.54 -15.71 -23.54
CA LEU A 274 15.53 -17.17 -23.53
C LEU A 274 16.75 -17.72 -24.27
N VAL A 275 17.61 -18.43 -23.53
CA VAL A 275 18.70 -19.22 -24.09
C VAL A 275 18.14 -20.59 -24.51
N GLY A 276 18.41 -21.00 -25.75
CA GLY A 276 17.97 -22.30 -26.27
C GLY A 276 16.47 -22.43 -26.53
N GLY A 277 15.68 -21.36 -26.31
CA GLY A 277 14.25 -21.34 -26.61
C GLY A 277 13.93 -21.11 -28.09
N SER A 278 12.69 -21.39 -28.47
CA SER A 278 12.13 -21.13 -29.80
C SER A 278 10.93 -20.18 -29.72
N VAL A 279 10.77 -19.37 -30.77
CA VAL A 279 9.66 -18.41 -30.91
C VAL A 279 9.10 -18.54 -32.32
N VAL A 280 7.95 -19.20 -32.44
CA VAL A 280 7.32 -19.52 -33.73
C VAL A 280 6.00 -18.75 -33.88
N PRO A 281 5.67 -18.24 -35.08
CA PRO A 281 4.37 -17.62 -35.31
C PRO A 281 3.23 -18.60 -35.04
N LEU A 282 2.09 -18.09 -34.57
CA LEU A 282 0.84 -18.83 -34.61
C LEU A 282 0.29 -18.78 -36.03
N ASP A 283 0.16 -19.94 -36.68
CA ASP A 283 -0.46 -20.02 -37.99
C ASP A 283 -1.90 -19.48 -37.93
N LYS A 284 -2.33 -18.76 -38.97
CA LYS A 284 -3.70 -18.24 -39.09
C LYS A 284 -4.78 -19.34 -39.21
N THR A 285 -4.38 -20.62 -39.20
CA THR A 285 -5.20 -21.78 -39.63
C THR A 285 -5.32 -22.91 -38.62
N GLY A 286 -5.10 -22.68 -37.32
CA GLY A 286 -5.13 -23.74 -36.31
C GLY A 286 -5.83 -23.37 -35.01
N GLY A 287 -7.07 -22.90 -35.11
CA GLY A 287 -7.96 -22.70 -33.95
C GLY A 287 -8.40 -24.02 -33.34
N THR A 288 -7.51 -24.74 -32.66
CA THR A 288 -7.89 -25.69 -31.60
C THR A 288 -6.72 -25.88 -30.64
N GLN A 289 -6.90 -25.46 -29.39
CA GLN A 289 -6.09 -25.93 -28.25
C GLN A 289 -6.51 -27.37 -27.92
N PRO A 290 -5.59 -28.30 -27.57
CA PRO A 290 -5.94 -29.52 -26.86
C PRO A 290 -6.48 -29.22 -25.45
#